data_AF-A0A3A5ZC74-F1
#
_entry.id   AF-A0A3A5ZC74-F1
#
_cell.length_a   1.000
_cell.length_b   1.000
_cell.length_c   1.000
_cell.angle_alpha   90.00
_cell.angle_beta   90.00
_cell.angle_gamma   90.00
#
_symmetry.space_group_name_H-M   'P 1'
#
loop_
_entity.id
_entity.type
_entity.pdbx_description
1 polymer ?
#
loop_
_entity_poly.entity_id
_entity_poly.type
_entity_poly.pdbx_seq_one_letter_code
_entity_poly.pdbx_strand_id
1 'polypeptide(L)'
;MGKQEIKQKETQVSTNGGIGKQLEQTFTVDDNCLPSPGELQAYKNIDPRIVDYLIDASVKEQTHRHAMDKQKLQIIKKTEGRIGRMNWWGMFFAFLCILVFSTVTGYALYLDKPWFAGIMGGAVLISIVSIFVKGNSEENSAKKK
;
A
#
# COMPACT_ATOMS: atom_id res chain seq x y z
N MET A 1 3.19 -27.21 0.63
CA MET A 1 2.04 -27.01 1.53
C MET A 1 2.62 -26.56 2.85
N GLY A 2 2.46 -25.28 3.21
CA GLY A 2 3.03 -24.72 4.43
C GLY A 2 2.36 -25.30 5.67
N LYS A 3 3.12 -25.56 6.73
CA LYS A 3 2.57 -26.00 8.01
C LYS A 3 1.94 -24.81 8.70
N GLN A 4 0.69 -24.96 9.13
CA GLN A 4 -0.01 -23.96 9.92
C GLN A 4 -0.07 -24.47 11.35
N GLU A 5 0.65 -23.81 12.25
CA GLU A 5 0.58 -24.07 13.69
C GLU A 5 -0.20 -22.93 14.36
N ILE A 6 -1.23 -23.31 15.13
CA ILE A 6 -2.03 -22.37 15.93
C ILE A 6 -1.66 -22.59 17.39
N LYS A 7 -1.02 -21.60 18.03
CA LYS A 7 -0.75 -21.61 19.47
C LYS A 7 -1.65 -20.59 20.15
N GLN A 8 -2.61 -21.07 20.95
CA GLN A 8 -3.51 -20.26 21.75
C GLN A 8 -3.06 -20.30 23.21
N LYS A 9 -2.77 -19.13 23.79
CA LYS A 9 -2.42 -18.99 25.21
C LYS A 9 -3.44 -18.08 25.88
N GLU A 10 -4.19 -18.62 26.82
CA GLU A 10 -5.14 -17.86 27.65
C GLU A 10 -4.45 -17.48 28.95
N THR A 11 -4.26 -16.18 29.19
CA THR A 11 -3.76 -15.67 30.47
C THR A 11 -4.89 -14.92 31.17
N GLN A 12 -5.31 -15.41 32.34
CA GLN A 12 -6.27 -14.69 33.18
C GLN A 12 -5.54 -13.58 33.94
N VAL A 13 -5.88 -12.32 33.65
CA VAL A 13 -5.28 -11.18 34.34
C VAL A 13 -6.32 -10.63 35.31
N SER A 14 -6.07 -10.85 36.60
CA SER A 14 -6.89 -10.27 37.67
C SER A 14 -6.47 -8.82 37.89
N THR A 15 -7.33 -7.86 37.55
CA THR A 15 -7.17 -6.45 37.95
C THR A 15 -8.15 -6.15 39.07
N ASN A 16 -7.84 -5.16 39.93
CA ASN A 16 -8.53 -4.73 41.17
C ASN A 16 -10.04 -4.35 41.06
N GLY A 17 -10.77 -4.88 40.10
CA GLY A 17 -12.23 -4.74 39.96
C GLY A 17 -12.88 -5.68 38.95
N GLY A 18 -12.18 -6.69 38.41
CA GLY A 18 -12.77 -7.65 37.46
C GLY A 18 -11.77 -8.62 36.84
N ILE A 19 -12.27 -9.80 36.44
CA ILE A 19 -11.49 -10.81 35.73
C ILE A 19 -11.45 -10.44 34.25
N GLY A 20 -10.31 -9.94 33.77
CA GLY A 20 -10.02 -9.78 32.34
C GLY A 20 -9.41 -11.07 31.78
N LYS A 21 -9.97 -11.60 30.69
CA LYS A 21 -9.33 -12.68 29.93
C LYS A 21 -8.49 -12.07 28.81
N GLN A 22 -7.17 -12.27 28.85
CA GLN A 22 -6.30 -11.94 27.73
C GLN A 22 -6.11 -13.20 26.87
N LEU A 23 -6.70 -13.17 25.68
CA LEU A 23 -6.54 -14.22 24.66
C LEU A 23 -5.39 -13.83 23.72
N GLU A 24 -4.30 -14.59 23.74
CA GLU A 24 -3.21 -14.43 22.79
C GLU A 24 -3.22 -15.61 21.80
N GLN A 25 -3.52 -15.32 20.54
CA GLN A 25 -3.53 -16.30 19.46
C GLN A 25 -2.35 -16.02 18.53
N THR A 26 -1.35 -16.89 18.58
CA THR A 26 -0.19 -16.82 17.69
C THR A 26 -0.41 -17.78 16.52
N PHE A 27 -0.50 -17.22 15.31
CA PHE A 27 -0.57 -17.97 14.06
C PHE A 27 0.82 -18.02 13.43
N THR A 28 1.44 -19.20 13.43
CA THR A 28 2.72 -19.42 12.74
C THR A 28 2.44 -20.21 11.46
N VAL A 29 2.57 -19.54 10.32
CA VAL A 29 2.51 -20.15 8.99
C VAL A 29 3.95 -20.35 8.52
N ASP A 30 4.38 -21.60 8.41
CA ASP A 30 5.70 -21.94 7.89
C ASP A 30 5.63 -22.08 6.36
N ASP A 31 6.23 -21.11 5.67
CA ASP A 31 6.30 -21.03 4.20
C ASP A 31 7.60 -21.63 3.63
N ASN A 32 8.34 -22.41 4.43
CA ASN A 32 9.56 -23.05 3.95
C ASN A 32 9.29 -24.05 2.82
N CYS A 33 10.06 -23.90 1.74
CA CYS A 33 10.00 -24.81 0.59
C CYS A 33 10.63 -26.18 0.87
N LEU A 34 11.42 -26.30 1.94
CA LEU A 34 12.09 -27.52 2.37
C LEU A 34 11.59 -27.96 3.75
N PRO A 35 11.33 -29.27 3.97
CA PRO A 35 11.02 -29.80 5.29
C PRO A 35 12.16 -29.58 6.29
N SER A 36 11.85 -29.67 7.58
CA SER A 36 12.87 -29.56 8.62
C SER A 36 13.94 -30.68 8.50
N PRO A 37 15.18 -30.46 8.98
CA PRO A 37 16.25 -31.46 8.87
C PRO A 37 15.90 -32.82 9.49
N GLY A 38 15.12 -32.85 10.57
CA GLY A 38 14.63 -34.08 11.19
C GLY A 38 13.63 -34.84 10.31
N GLU A 39 12.76 -34.13 9.60
CA GLU A 39 11.83 -34.74 8.64
C GLU A 39 12.57 -35.24 7.39
N LEU A 40 13.59 -34.52 6.93
CA LEU A 40 14.43 -34.98 5.83
C LEU A 40 15.15 -36.30 6.15
N GLN A 41 15.59 -36.51 7.40
CA GLN A 41 16.11 -37.80 7.84
C GLN A 41 15.04 -38.90 7.80
N ALA A 42 13.82 -38.61 8.25
CA ALA A 42 12.71 -39.57 8.19
C ALA A 42 12.37 -39.95 6.73
N TYR A 43 12.35 -38.98 5.81
CA TYR A 43 12.14 -39.24 4.39
C TYR A 43 13.28 -40.05 3.77
N LYS A 44 14.54 -39.75 4.13
CA LYS A 44 15.72 -40.48 3.65
C LYS A 44 15.71 -41.96 4.05
N ASN A 45 15.12 -42.28 5.20
CA ASN A 45 14.95 -43.67 5.65
C ASN A 45 13.93 -44.45 4.80
N ILE A 46 13.02 -43.76 4.10
CA ILE A 46 12.01 -44.36 3.21
C ILE A 46 12.59 -44.52 1.80
N ASP A 47 13.19 -43.47 1.26
CA ASP A 47 13.90 -43.49 -0.03
C ASP A 47 15.13 -42.57 0.04
N PRO A 48 16.35 -43.07 -0.19
CA PRO A 48 17.56 -42.24 -0.20
C PRO A 48 17.55 -41.09 -1.22
N ARG A 49 16.80 -41.20 -2.33
CA ARG A 49 16.76 -40.23 -3.44
C ARG A 49 15.72 -39.13 -3.26
N ILE A 50 14.84 -39.25 -2.27
CA ILE A 50 13.75 -38.28 -2.05
C ILE A 50 14.28 -36.88 -1.72
N VAL A 51 15.43 -36.80 -1.06
CA VAL A 51 16.04 -35.52 -0.67
C VAL A 51 16.49 -34.74 -1.91
N ASP A 52 17.10 -35.41 -2.89
CA ASP A 52 17.52 -34.78 -4.15
C ASP A 52 16.31 -34.28 -4.94
N TYR A 53 15.24 -35.07 -4.99
CA TYR A 53 13.97 -34.67 -5.59
C TYR A 53 13.34 -33.47 -4.89
N LEU A 54 13.33 -33.46 -3.55
CA LEU A 54 12.79 -32.35 -2.77
C LEU A 54 13.59 -31.07 -3.01
N ILE A 55 14.92 -31.15 -3.09
CA ILE A 55 15.77 -30.00 -3.42
C ILE A 55 15.42 -29.45 -4.81
N ASP A 56 15.33 -30.31 -5.83
CA ASP A 56 14.98 -29.89 -7.20
C ASP A 56 13.58 -29.25 -7.26
N ALA A 57 12.60 -29.88 -6.59
CA ALA A 57 11.26 -29.35 -6.47
C ALA A 57 11.23 -27.98 -5.76
N SER A 58 12.02 -27.81 -4.68
CA SER A 58 12.14 -26.53 -3.97
C SER A 58 12.79 -25.44 -4.82
N VAL A 59 13.85 -25.77 -5.59
CA VAL A 59 14.50 -24.82 -6.51
C VAL A 59 13.54 -24.38 -7.62
N LYS A 60 12.78 -25.32 -8.18
CA LYS A 60 11.76 -25.04 -9.20
C LYS A 60 10.66 -24.13 -8.64
N GLU A 61 10.18 -24.41 -7.43
CA GLU A 61 9.17 -23.60 -6.75
C GLU A 61 9.70 -22.19 -6.43
N GLN A 62 10.93 -22.07 -5.90
CA GLN A 62 11.56 -20.76 -5.66
C GLN A 62 11.71 -19.96 -6.95
N THR A 63 12.14 -20.60 -8.04
CA THR A 63 12.26 -19.95 -9.35
C THR A 63 10.91 -19.47 -9.86
N HIS A 64 9.85 -20.26 -9.68
CA HIS A 64 8.49 -19.87 -10.00
C HIS A 64 8.02 -18.67 -9.18
N ARG A 65 8.23 -18.69 -7.85
CA ARG A 65 7.92 -17.57 -6.94
C ARG A 65 8.63 -16.29 -7.36
N HIS A 66 9.94 -16.37 -7.65
CA HIS A 66 10.70 -15.22 -8.13
C HIS A 66 10.20 -14.69 -9.47
N ALA A 67 9.79 -15.57 -10.39
CA ALA A 67 9.20 -15.16 -11.67
C ALA A 67 7.86 -14.43 -11.46
N MET A 68 7.00 -14.96 -10.58
CA MET A 68 5.74 -14.34 -10.20
C MET A 68 5.94 -12.97 -9.53
N ASP A 69 6.90 -12.86 -8.61
CA ASP A 69 7.21 -11.59 -7.94
C ASP A 69 7.77 -10.55 -8.92
N LYS A 70 8.61 -10.96 -9.87
CA LYS A 70 9.08 -10.08 -10.96
C LYS A 70 7.90 -9.56 -11.79
N GLN A 71 6.93 -10.41 -12.13
CA GLN A 71 5.75 -9.99 -12.90
C GLN A 71 4.89 -8.99 -12.10
N LYS A 72 4.63 -9.27 -10.82
CA LYS A 72 3.91 -8.36 -9.92
C LYS A 72 4.62 -7.00 -9.84
N LEU A 73 5.94 -7.00 -9.64
CA LEU A 73 6.74 -5.77 -9.62
C LEU A 73 6.66 -4.99 -10.93
N GLN A 74 6.68 -5.66 -12.07
CA GLN A 74 6.52 -4.99 -13.37
C GLN A 74 5.14 -4.34 -13.53
N ILE A 75 4.07 -4.99 -13.06
CA ILE A 75 2.71 -4.43 -13.08
C ILE A 75 2.63 -3.19 -12.19
N ILE A 76 3.20 -3.26 -10.98
CA ILE A 76 3.26 -2.13 -10.05
C ILE A 76 4.03 -0.96 -10.69
N LYS A 77 5.24 -1.21 -11.21
CA LYS A 77 6.06 -0.19 -11.89
C LYS A 77 5.34 0.49 -13.05
N LYS A 78 4.63 -0.27 -13.88
CA LYS A 78 3.83 0.28 -15.00
C LYS A 78 2.70 1.17 -14.50
N THR A 79 2.05 0.75 -13.41
CA THR A 79 0.93 1.48 -12.82
C THR A 79 1.40 2.79 -12.17
N GLU A 80 2.47 2.74 -11.37
CA GLU A 80 3.09 3.91 -10.76
C GLU A 80 3.58 4.92 -11.80
N GLY A 81 4.26 4.47 -12.85
CA GLY A 81 4.74 5.35 -13.92
C GLY A 81 3.59 6.08 -14.64
N ARG A 82 2.45 5.40 -14.84
CA ARG A 82 1.24 6.02 -15.42
C ARG A 82 0.60 7.03 -14.47
N ILE A 83 0.50 6.71 -13.19
CA ILE A 83 -0.04 7.59 -12.16
C ILE A 83 0.83 8.85 -12.01
N GLY A 84 2.17 8.67 -11.95
CA GLY A 84 3.11 9.78 -11.85
C GLY A 84 3.01 10.74 -13.04
N ARG A 85 2.91 10.21 -14.26
CA ARG A 85 2.72 11.03 -15.47
C ARG A 85 1.38 11.75 -15.47
N MET A 86 0.30 11.08 -15.07
CA MET A 86 -1.04 11.67 -14.98
C MET A 86 -1.09 12.80 -13.93
N ASN A 87 -0.44 12.61 -12.78
CA ASN A 87 -0.34 13.62 -11.74
C ASN A 87 0.47 14.84 -12.21
N TRP A 88 1.58 14.61 -12.92
CA TRP A 88 2.39 15.70 -13.50
C TRP A 88 1.60 16.52 -14.52
N TRP A 89 0.89 15.86 -15.44
CA TRP A 89 0.01 16.55 -16.39
C TRP A 89 -1.14 17.28 -15.68
N GLY A 90 -1.76 16.67 -14.66
CA GLY A 90 -2.80 17.31 -13.87
C GLY A 90 -2.31 18.59 -13.20
N MET A 91 -1.11 18.56 -12.60
CA MET A 91 -0.50 19.72 -11.97
C MET A 91 -0.12 20.80 -12.98
N PHE A 92 0.39 20.41 -14.15
CA PHE A 92 0.69 21.34 -15.25
C PHE A 92 -0.58 22.04 -15.77
N PHE A 93 -1.66 21.30 -16.01
CA PHE A 93 -2.93 21.88 -16.41
C PHE A 93 -3.56 22.76 -15.34
N ALA A 94 -3.46 22.37 -14.06
CA ALA A 94 -3.95 23.20 -12.95
C ALA A 94 -3.19 24.55 -12.89
N PHE A 95 -1.87 24.52 -13.04
CA PHE A 95 -1.05 25.72 -13.12
C PHE A 95 -1.43 26.61 -14.30
N LEU A 96 -1.62 26.03 -15.49
CA LEU A 96 -2.03 26.77 -16.68
C LEU A 96 -3.40 27.44 -16.49
N CYS A 97 -4.37 26.72 -15.91
CA CYS A 97 -5.69 27.27 -15.60
C CYS A 97 -5.60 28.47 -14.65
N ILE A 98 -4.80 28.37 -13.58
CA ILE A 98 -4.59 29.47 -12.64
C ILE A 98 -4.00 30.69 -13.36
N LEU A 99 -3.02 30.49 -14.25
CA LEU A 99 -2.40 31.57 -15.02
C LEU A 99 -3.43 32.27 -15.93
N VAL A 100 -4.24 31.51 -16.66
CA VAL A 100 -5.30 32.07 -17.53
C VAL A 100 -6.33 32.84 -16.70
N PHE A 101 -6.86 32.25 -15.62
CA PHE A 101 -7.84 32.91 -14.77
C PHE A 101 -7.29 34.15 -14.07
N SER A 102 -6.03 34.12 -13.63
CA SER A 102 -5.36 35.29 -13.06
C SER A 102 -5.21 36.41 -14.09
N THR A 103 -4.81 36.07 -15.33
CA THR A 103 -4.69 37.04 -16.44
C THR A 103 -6.03 37.66 -16.79
N VAL A 104 -7.09 36.86 -16.93
CA VAL A 104 -8.45 37.34 -17.22
C VAL A 104 -8.99 38.23 -16.10
N THR A 105 -8.73 37.86 -14.84
CA THR A 105 -9.13 38.64 -13.67
C THR A 105 -8.40 39.99 -13.63
N GLY A 106 -7.09 40.01 -13.89
CA GLY A 106 -6.30 41.24 -13.99
C GLY A 106 -6.76 42.14 -15.14
N TYR A 107 -7.07 41.55 -16.30
CA TYR A 107 -7.61 42.29 -17.44
C TYR A 107 -9.02 42.85 -17.17
N ALA A 108 -9.86 42.12 -16.42
CA ALA A 108 -11.18 42.61 -16.03
C ALA A 108 -11.13 43.76 -15.00
N LEU A 109 -10.13 43.75 -14.11
CA LEU A 109 -9.85 44.88 -13.22
C LEU A 109 -9.42 46.12 -14.00
N TYR A 110 -8.60 45.93 -15.04
CA TYR A 110 -8.18 47.01 -15.92
C TYR A 110 -9.35 47.67 -16.68
N LEU A 111 -10.41 46.91 -16.98
CA LEU A 111 -11.63 47.39 -17.63
C LEU A 111 -12.66 48.00 -16.65
N ASP A 112 -12.27 48.31 -15.40
CA ASP A 112 -13.13 48.86 -14.35
C ASP A 112 -14.42 48.02 -14.10
N LYS A 113 -14.30 46.69 -14.18
CA LYS A 113 -15.38 45.75 -13.80
C LYS A 113 -15.06 45.03 -12.49
N PRO A 114 -15.07 45.75 -11.34
CA PRO A 114 -14.63 45.21 -10.05
C PRO A 114 -15.51 44.05 -9.54
N TRP A 115 -16.80 44.04 -9.89
CA TRP A 115 -17.72 42.97 -9.48
C TRP A 115 -17.32 41.60 -10.07
N PHE A 116 -16.88 41.59 -11.33
CA PHE A 116 -16.48 40.37 -12.03
C PHE A 116 -15.13 39.85 -11.50
N ALA A 117 -14.20 40.78 -11.27
CA ALA A 117 -12.91 40.44 -10.68
C ALA A 117 -13.03 39.87 -9.26
N GLY A 118 -13.95 40.40 -8.45
CA GLY A 118 -14.20 39.91 -7.10
C GLY A 118 -14.69 38.46 -7.06
N ILE A 119 -15.67 38.11 -7.90
CA ILE A 119 -16.21 36.74 -7.95
C ILE A 119 -15.18 35.76 -8.52
N MET A 120 -14.51 36.12 -9.62
CA MET A 120 -13.52 35.27 -10.26
C MET A 120 -12.28 35.06 -9.38
N GLY A 121 -11.77 36.13 -8.75
CA GLY A 121 -10.66 36.04 -7.80
C GLY A 121 -11.00 35.22 -6.56
N GLY A 122 -12.20 35.41 -5.99
CA GLY A 122 -12.68 34.65 -4.84
C GLY A 122 -12.81 33.15 -5.13
N ALA A 123 -13.33 32.79 -6.30
CA ALA A 123 -13.48 31.39 -6.71
C ALA A 123 -12.12 30.67 -6.85
N VAL A 124 -11.09 31.35 -7.36
CA VAL A 124 -9.73 30.80 -7.45
C VAL A 124 -9.13 30.55 -6.07
N LEU A 125 -9.28 31.48 -5.13
CA LEU A 125 -8.79 31.31 -3.75
C LEU A 125 -9.46 30.14 -3.03
N ILE A 126 -10.80 30.04 -3.12
CA ILE A 126 -11.55 28.93 -2.52
C ILE A 126 -11.09 27.60 -3.11
N SER A 127 -10.87 27.54 -4.42
CA SER A 127 -10.39 26.33 -5.09
C SER A 127 -9.03 25.89 -4.55
N ILE A 128 -8.08 26.81 -4.40
CA ILE A 128 -6.74 26.50 -3.86
C ILE A 128 -6.85 26.00 -2.41
N VAL A 129 -7.58 26.69 -1.55
CA VAL A 129 -7.77 26.29 -0.14
C VAL A 129 -8.41 24.91 -0.05
N SER A 130 -9.42 24.63 -0.88
CA SER A 130 -10.10 23.32 -0.87
C SER A 130 -9.16 22.15 -1.22
N ILE A 131 -8.20 22.37 -2.12
CA ILE A 131 -7.20 21.35 -2.50
C ILE A 131 -6.28 21.06 -1.31
N PHE A 132 -5.80 22.10 -0.60
CA PHE A 132 -4.95 21.93 0.58
C PHE A 132 -5.70 21.24 1.74
N VAL A 133 -6.95 21.60 1.99
CA VAL A 133 -7.76 20.98 3.06
C VAL A 133 -8.06 19.51 2.73
N LYS A 134 -8.41 19.20 1.48
CA LYS A 134 -8.67 17.83 1.05
C LYS A 134 -7.42 16.96 1.13
N GLY A 135 -6.27 17.46 0.70
CA GLY A 135 -4.99 16.73 0.81
C GLY A 135 -4.64 16.37 2.26
N ASN A 136 -4.85 17.30 3.19
CA ASN A 136 -4.60 17.07 4.62
C ASN A 136 -5.59 16.06 5.25
N SER A 137 -6.80 15.94 4.68
CA SER A 137 -7.83 15.01 5.15
C SER A 137 -7.55 13.57 4.71
N GLU A 138 -7.05 13.37 3.48
CA GLU A 138 -6.66 12.05 2.96
C GLU A 138 -5.40 11.51 3.66
N GLU A 139 -4.43 12.38 3.98
CA GLU A 139 -3.24 11.99 4.76
C GLU A 139 -3.60 11.54 6.19
N ASN A 140 -4.51 12.25 6.86
CA ASN A 140 -4.98 11.89 8.20
C ASN A 140 -5.80 10.59 8.23
N SER A 141 -6.53 10.27 7.17
CA SER A 141 -7.30 9.02 7.09
C SER A 141 -6.44 7.81 6.70
N ALA A 142 -5.35 8.01 5.95
CA ALA A 142 -4.34 6.97 5.70
C ALA A 142 -3.52 6.62 6.95
N LYS A 143 -3.27 7.59 7.86
CA LYS A 143 -2.53 7.36 9.12
C LYS A 143 -3.35 6.67 10.22
N LYS A 144 -4.67 6.62 10.07
CA LYS A 144 -5.62 6.11 11.09
C LYS A 144 -6.08 4.67 10.81
N LYS A 145 -5.55 4.04 9.76
CA LYS A 145 -5.88 2.69 9.30
C LYS A 145 -4.66 1.79 9.42
#